data_AF-A0A3M1JXS3-F1
#
_entry.id   AF-A0A3M1JXS3-F1
#
_cell.length_a   1.000
_cell.length_b   1.000
_cell.length_c   1.000
_cell.angle_alpha   90.00
_cell.angle_beta   90.00
_cell.angle_gamma   90.00
#
_symmetry.space_group_name_H-M   'P 1'
#
loop_
_entity.id
_entity.type
_entity.pdbx_description
1 polymer ?
#
loop_
_entity_poly.entity_id
_entity_poly.type
_entity_poly.pdbx_seq_one_letter_code
_entity_poly.pdbx_strand_id
1 'polypeptide(L)' 'YIGSTRDLKRRVTEHRIGHTRSTKPYLPLRLTAYVAVEREEQARRLEAYFKTGSGKTILKKRILQTGTPAGV' A
#
# COMPACT_ATOMS: atom_id res chain seq x y z
N TYR A 1 3.34 2.12 4.50
CA TYR A 1 3.92 2.63 3.24
C TYR A 1 2.81 2.72 2.20
N ILE A 2 2.80 3.75 1.35
CA ILE A 2 1.89 3.88 0.20
C ILE A 2 2.75 4.25 -1.01
N GLY A 3 2.65 3.49 -2.09
CA GLY A 3 3.44 3.69 -3.30
C GLY A 3 2.83 2.99 -4.50
N SER A 4 3.34 3.29 -5.70
CA SER A 4 2.96 2.63 -6.95
C SER A 4 4.12 1.84 -7.57
N THR A 5 3.78 0.85 -8.41
CA THR A 5 4.73 0.03 -9.16
C THR A 5 4.03 -0.55 -10.39
N ARG A 6 4.80 -0.81 -11.46
CA ARG A 6 4.36 -1.61 -12.60
C ARG A 6 4.51 -3.12 -12.37
N ASP A 7 5.34 -3.50 -11.40
CA ASP A 7 5.57 -4.89 -11.01
C ASP A 7 5.40 -5.02 -9.49
N LEU A 8 4.28 -5.63 -9.08
CA LEU A 8 3.94 -5.84 -7.68
C LEU A 8 4.85 -6.89 -7.02
N LYS A 9 5.19 -7.97 -7.74
CA LYS A 9 6.01 -9.07 -7.19
C LYS A 9 7.42 -8.59 -6.88
N ARG A 10 8.02 -7.86 -7.82
CA ARG A 10 9.34 -7.25 -7.64
C ARG A 10 9.34 -6.29 -6.45
N ARG A 11 8.34 -5.39 -6.37
CA ARG A 11 8.24 -4.38 -5.31
C ARG A 11 8.09 -4.99 -3.92
N VAL A 12 7.25 -6.03 -3.77
CA VAL A 12 7.08 -6.73 -2.49
C VAL A 12 8.38 -7.39 -2.07
N THR A 13 9.10 -7.99 -3.02
CA THR A 13 10.42 -8.59 -2.76
C THR A 13 11.41 -7.54 -2.28
N GLU A 14 11.59 -6.44 -3.03
CA GLU A 14 12.47 -5.31 -2.68
C GLU A 14 12.18 -4.75 -1.27
N HIS A 15 10.89 -4.61 -0.92
CA HIS A 15 10.51 -4.17 0.42
C HIS A 15 10.86 -5.20 1.49
N ARG A 16 10.62 -6.50 1.26
CA ARG A 16 10.96 -7.55 2.25
C ARG A 16 12.45 -7.61 2.55
N ILE A 17 13.30 -7.44 1.54
CA ILE A 17 14.76 -7.49 1.68
C ILE A 17 15.39 -6.13 2.09
N GLY A 18 14.57 -5.11 2.37
CA GLY A 18 15.07 -3.81 2.84
C GLY A 18 15.82 -2.98 1.80
N HIS A 19 15.65 -3.27 0.51
CA HIS A 19 16.29 -2.52 -0.58
C HIS A 19 15.76 -1.09 -0.72
N THR A 20 14.60 -0.78 -0.15
CA THR A 20 14.05 0.58 -0.14
C THR A 20 14.47 1.33 1.13
N ARG A 21 15.36 2.32 0.99
CA ARG A 21 15.93 3.10 2.12
C ARG A 21 14.86 3.66 3.07
N SER A 22 13.76 4.18 2.54
CA SER A 22 12.68 4.79 3.34
C SER A 22 11.84 3.77 4.12
N THR A 23 11.83 2.50 3.71
CA THR A 23 11.05 1.45 4.39
C THR A 23 11.92 0.47 5.17
N LYS A 24 13.24 0.47 4.94
CA LYS A 24 14.22 -0.39 5.61
C LYS A 24 14.14 -0.35 7.15
N PRO A 25 13.90 0.80 7.83
CA PRO A 25 13.77 0.83 9.28
C PRO A 25 12.48 0.18 9.84
N TYR A 26 11.50 -0.12 8.98
CA TYR A 26 10.15 -0.55 9.38
C TYR A 26 9.85 -2.01 8.99
N LEU A 27 10.90 -2.82 8.85
CA LEU A 27 10.77 -4.23 8.50
C LEU A 27 10.32 -5.07 9.70
N PRO A 28 9.58 -6.17 9.49
CA PRO A 28 9.13 -6.71 8.19
C PRO A 28 7.90 -5.98 7.62
N LEU A 29 7.90 -5.73 6.30
CA LEU A 29 6.75 -5.16 5.59
C LEU A 29 5.86 -6.26 5.02
N ARG A 30 4.56 -6.20 5.34
CA ARG A 30 3.52 -7.05 4.73
C ARG A 30 2.67 -6.21 3.78
N LEU A 31 2.39 -6.75 2.59
CA LEU A 31 1.40 -6.16 1.68
C LEU A 31 0.01 -6.38 2.28
N THR A 32 -0.71 -5.29 2.59
CA THR A 32 -2.05 -5.35 3.16
C THR A 32 -3.15 -5.22 2.11
N ALA A 33 -2.93 -4.40 1.08
CA ALA A 33 -3.83 -4.24 -0.06
C ALA A 33 -3.07 -3.65 -1.25
N TYR A 34 -3.63 -3.79 -2.44
CA TYR A 34 -3.21 -3.08 -3.65
C TYR A 34 -4.42 -2.74 -4.52
N VAL A 35 -4.27 -1.74 -5.38
CA VAL A 35 -5.24 -1.37 -6.42
C VAL A 35 -4.51 -1.42 -7.75
N ALA A 36 -5.09 -2.12 -8.73
CA ALA A 36 -4.57 -2.18 -10.09
C ALA A 36 -5.36 -1.22 -10.99
N VAL A 37 -4.63 -0.46 -11.80
CA VAL A 37 -5.18 0.46 -12.79
C VAL A 37 -4.39 0.33 -14.09
N GLU A 38 -5.05 0.63 -15.21
CA GLU A 38 -4.47 0.45 -16.54
C GLU A 38 -3.34 1.44 -16.85
N ARG A 39 -3.48 2.70 -16.42
CA ARG A 39 -2.54 3.78 -16.78
C ARG A 39 -1.70 4.21 -15.59
N GLU A 40 -0.42 4.45 -15.84
CA GLU A 40 0.51 4.93 -14.81
C GLU A 40 0.03 6.24 -14.18
N GLU A 41 -0.50 7.16 -14.98
CA GLU A 41 -1.03 8.43 -14.48
C GLU A 41 -2.13 8.24 -13.42
N GLN A 42 -3.05 7.28 -13.63
CA GLN A 42 -4.09 6.97 -12.66
C GLN A 42 -3.47 6.43 -11.37
N ALA A 43 -2.44 5.58 -11.47
CA ALA A 43 -1.73 5.05 -10.31
C ALA A 43 -1.05 6.17 -9.50
N ARG A 44 -0.44 7.16 -10.17
CA ARG A 44 0.20 8.31 -9.52
C ARG A 44 -0.82 9.23 -8.84
N ARG A 45 -1.95 9.51 -9.50
CA ARG A 45 -3.05 10.31 -8.93
C ARG A 45 -3.62 9.63 -7.68
N LEU A 46 -3.86 8.31 -7.75
CA LEU A 46 -4.31 7.53 -6.59
C LEU A 46 -3.26 7.50 -5.47
N GLU A 47 -1.98 7.30 -5.79
CA GLU A 47 -0.90 7.33 -4.79
C GLU A 47 -0.85 8.68 -4.06
N ALA A 48 -0.91 9.80 -4.80
CA ALA A 48 -0.93 11.14 -4.23
C ALA A 48 -2.15 11.34 -3.33
N TYR A 49 -3.35 10.97 -3.81
CA TYR A 49 -4.58 11.04 -3.04
C TYR A 49 -4.51 10.20 -1.76
N PHE A 50 -4.08 8.94 -1.84
CA PHE A 50 -4.01 8.04 -0.69
C PHE A 50 -2.95 8.45 0.34
N LYS A 51 -1.98 9.28 -0.02
CA LYS A 51 -1.03 9.88 0.93
C LYS A 51 -1.63 11.06 1.73
N THR A 52 -2.74 11.66 1.27
CA THR A 52 -3.47 12.71 2.00
C THR A 52 -4.17 12.17 3.25
N GLY A 53 -4.60 13.05 4.16
CA GLY A 53 -5.33 12.65 5.37
C GLY A 53 -6.70 12.00 5.08
N SER A 54 -7.46 12.56 4.15
CA SER A 54 -8.74 12.00 3.71
C SER A 54 -8.54 10.67 2.98
N GLY A 55 -7.56 10.57 2.08
CA GLY A 55 -7.23 9.32 1.39
C GLY A 55 -6.81 8.20 2.34
N LYS A 56 -6.00 8.49 3.36
CA LYS A 56 -5.67 7.52 4.43
C LYS A 56 -6.91 7.06 5.20
N THR A 57 -7.86 7.95 5.45
CA THR A 57 -9.13 7.61 6.12
C THR A 57 -9.97 6.66 5.28
N ILE A 58 -10.07 6.90 3.97
CA ILE A 58 -10.75 6.00 3.03
C ILE A 58 -10.05 4.63 2.98
N LEU A 59 -8.72 4.59 2.87
CA LEU A 59 -7.98 3.33 2.90
C LEU A 59 -8.33 2.50 4.15
N LYS A 60 -8.28 3.10 5.34
CA LYS A 60 -8.60 2.41 6.60
C LYS A 60 -10.04 1.90 6.65
N LYS A 61 -11.02 2.71 6.23
CA LYS A 61 -12.44 2.40 6.38
C LYS A 61 -12.99 1.45 5.31
N ARG A 62 -12.44 1.49 4.10
CA ARG A 62 -13.06 0.86 2.92
C ARG A 62 -12.22 -0.21 2.26
N ILE A 63 -10.90 -0.16 2.39
CA ILE A 63 -9.99 -1.07 1.69
C ILE A 63 -9.27 -2.00 2.67
N LEU A 64 -8.75 -1.44 3.75
CA LEU A 64 -7.98 -2.14 4.77
C LEU A 64 -8.85 -2.64 5.92
N GLN A 65 -10.13 -2.95 5.69
CA GLN A 65 -11.00 -3.46 6.76
C GLN A 65 -10.37 -4.71 7.37
N THR A 66 -9.62 -4.52 8.46
CA THR A 66 -9.09 -5.59 9.29
C THR A 66 -10.27 -6.03 10.12
N GLY A 67 -11.08 -6.93 9.55
CA GLY A 67 -12.03 -7.70 10.33
C GLY A 67 -11.24 -8.49 11.36
N THR A 68 -11.19 -8.00 12.59
CA THR A 68 -11.41 -8.90 13.71
C THR A 68 -12.90 -9.26 13.58
N PRO A 69 -13.29 -10.51 13.27
CA PRO A 69 -14.65 -10.90 13.60
C PRO A 69 -14.79 -10.67 15.10
N ALA A 70 -15.63 -9.72 15.49
CA ALA A 70 -16.12 -9.64 16.85
C ALA A 70 -16.65 -11.04 17.19
N GLY A 71 -16.21 -11.58 18.33
CA GLY A 71 -16.28 -12.99 18.66
C GLY A 71 -17.60 -13.69 18.28
N VAL A 72 -17.43 -14.89 17.73
CA VAL A 72 -18.36 -16.00 17.83
C VAL A 72 -17.57 -17.23 18.27
#